data_AF-A0AAJ1RZE4-F1
#
_entry.id   AF-A0AAJ1RZE4-F1
#
_cell.length_a   1.000
_cell.length_b   1.000
_cell.length_c   1.000
_cell.angle_alpha   90.00
_cell.angle_beta   90.00
_cell.angle_gamma   90.00
#
_symmetry.space_group_name_H-M   'P 1'
#
loop_
_entity.id
_entity.type
_entity.pdbx_description
1 polymer ?
#
loop_
_entity_poly.entity_id
_entity_poly.type
_entity_poly.pdbx_seq_one_letter_code
_entity_poly.pdbx_strand_id
1 'polypeptide(L)'
;MAGAEPGGSRRRARMMLWFWVFTAASSVALLVFAVVGRDPDDGPTLRPRAVGDSMSEAQAYEAADSTVRAWVRERNARNRANLEALTCPDNEGTVTAEVNALRRREPLGKPMHVVSTGALGRHESLWTLSTHFDNDVSVQFVLGVRRGELQVCRIASAPVP
;
A
#
# COMPACT_ATOMS: atom_id res chain seq x y z
N MET A 1 -42.83 -66.45 -6.13
CA MET A 1 -42.84 -65.04 -5.69
C MET A 1 -41.38 -64.59 -5.61
N ALA A 2 -41.00 -63.59 -6.41
CA ALA A 2 -39.63 -63.12 -6.55
C ALA A 2 -39.25 -62.16 -5.40
N GLY A 3 -38.14 -62.45 -4.71
CA GLY A 3 -37.55 -61.56 -3.71
C GLY A 3 -36.52 -60.65 -4.35
N ALA A 4 -36.82 -59.35 -4.41
CA ALA A 4 -35.91 -58.31 -4.92
C ALA A 4 -34.82 -57.97 -3.88
N GLU A 5 -33.59 -57.79 -4.38
CA GLU A 5 -32.37 -57.49 -3.62
C GLU A 5 -32.39 -56.14 -2.86
N PRO A 6 -31.88 -56.06 -1.61
CA PRO A 6 -31.64 -54.80 -0.92
C PRO A 6 -30.14 -54.43 -0.92
N GLY A 7 -29.48 -54.46 -2.08
CA GLY A 7 -28.03 -54.14 -2.19
C GLY A 7 -27.69 -52.71 -2.61
N GLY A 8 -28.59 -52.03 -3.33
CA GLY A 8 -28.26 -50.80 -4.07
C GLY A 8 -28.29 -49.50 -3.27
N SER A 9 -29.12 -49.38 -2.23
CA SER A 9 -29.36 -48.11 -1.53
C SER A 9 -28.17 -47.68 -0.64
N ARG A 10 -27.57 -48.62 0.08
CA ARG A 10 -26.40 -48.36 0.95
C ARG A 10 -25.15 -47.95 0.16
N ARG A 11 -24.97 -48.52 -1.03
CA ARG A 11 -23.82 -48.21 -1.91
C ARG A 11 -23.95 -46.82 -2.53
N ARG A 12 -25.18 -46.42 -2.92
CA ARG A 12 -25.48 -45.06 -3.39
C ARG A 12 -25.32 -44.01 -2.31
N ALA A 13 -25.82 -44.26 -1.09
CA ALA A 13 -25.66 -43.35 0.04
C ALA A 13 -24.18 -43.13 0.41
N ARG A 14 -23.37 -44.20 0.40
CA ARG A 14 -21.93 -44.13 0.67
C ARG A 14 -21.15 -43.40 -0.42
N MET A 15 -21.51 -43.60 -1.70
CA MET A 15 -20.94 -42.82 -2.81
C MET A 15 -21.31 -41.34 -2.71
N MET A 16 -22.56 -41.02 -2.42
CA MET A 16 -23.02 -39.63 -2.27
C MET A 16 -22.29 -38.93 -1.13
N LEU A 17 -22.11 -39.60 0.02
CA LEU A 17 -21.32 -39.09 1.15
C LEU A 17 -19.87 -38.81 0.76
N TRP A 18 -19.25 -39.70 -0.03
CA TRP A 18 -17.89 -39.52 -0.53
C TRP A 18 -17.76 -38.30 -1.45
N PHE A 19 -18.73 -38.10 -2.35
CA PHE A 19 -18.78 -36.90 -3.18
C PHE A 19 -18.90 -35.63 -2.35
N TRP A 20 -19.77 -35.62 -1.32
CA TRP A 20 -19.92 -34.45 -0.45
C TRP A 20 -18.64 -34.13 0.33
N VAL A 21 -17.93 -35.13 0.84
CA VAL A 21 -16.65 -34.94 1.54
C VAL A 21 -15.59 -34.40 0.57
N PHE A 22 -15.52 -34.94 -0.65
CA PHE A 22 -14.56 -34.50 -1.65
C PHE A 22 -14.81 -33.05 -2.08
N THR A 23 -16.08 -32.68 -2.31
CA THR A 23 -16.47 -31.31 -2.66
C THR A 23 -16.18 -30.33 -1.53
N ALA A 24 -16.46 -30.70 -0.28
CA ALA A 24 -16.14 -29.86 0.88
C ALA A 24 -14.62 -29.67 1.03
N ALA A 25 -13.84 -30.75 0.91
CA ALA A 25 -12.39 -30.69 0.97
C ALA A 25 -11.78 -29.84 -0.15
N SER A 26 -12.30 -29.95 -1.38
CA SER A 26 -11.84 -29.11 -2.50
C SER A 26 -12.16 -27.64 -2.29
N SER A 27 -13.33 -27.30 -1.77
CA SER A 27 -13.70 -25.90 -1.49
C SER A 27 -12.82 -25.29 -0.39
N VAL A 28 -12.51 -26.06 0.66
CA VAL A 28 -11.60 -25.62 1.73
C VAL A 28 -10.18 -25.44 1.19
N ALA A 29 -9.68 -26.38 0.37
CA ALA A 29 -8.36 -26.27 -0.23
C ALA A 29 -8.25 -25.03 -1.15
N LEU A 30 -9.28 -24.74 -1.96
CA LEU A 30 -9.32 -23.54 -2.80
C LEU A 30 -9.37 -22.25 -1.99
N LEU A 31 -10.09 -22.23 -0.86
CA LEU A 31 -10.10 -21.07 0.05
C LEU A 31 -8.72 -20.85 0.70
N VAL A 32 -8.07 -21.92 1.15
CA VAL A 32 -6.71 -21.83 1.71
C VAL A 32 -5.72 -21.36 0.64
N PHE A 33 -5.80 -21.87 -0.59
CA PHE A 33 -4.97 -21.39 -1.70
C PHE A 33 -5.27 -19.93 -2.07
N ALA A 34 -6.52 -19.48 -2.03
CA ALA A 34 -6.86 -18.08 -2.28
C ALA A 34 -6.35 -17.13 -1.19
N VAL A 35 -6.31 -17.60 0.06
CA VAL A 35 -5.82 -16.82 1.21
C VAL A 35 -4.29 -16.82 1.28
N VAL A 36 -3.64 -17.95 0.97
CA VAL A 36 -2.18 -18.14 1.06
C VAL A 36 -1.47 -17.72 -0.23
N GLY A 37 -2.12 -17.89 -1.38
CA GLY A 37 -1.58 -17.58 -2.71
C GLY A 37 -1.93 -16.18 -3.22
N ARG A 38 -2.51 -15.30 -2.38
CA ARG A 38 -2.56 -13.87 -2.70
C ARG A 38 -1.13 -13.34 -2.61
N ASP A 39 -0.41 -13.48 -3.71
CA ASP A 39 0.91 -12.90 -3.88
C ASP A 39 0.83 -11.41 -3.51
N PRO A 40 1.66 -10.91 -2.59
CA PRO A 40 1.77 -9.49 -2.30
C PRO A 40 2.55 -8.73 -3.39
N ASP A 41 2.83 -9.37 -4.53
CA ASP A 41 3.70 -8.90 -5.61
C ASP A 41 2.93 -8.52 -6.90
N ASP A 42 1.62 -8.25 -6.80
CA ASP A 42 0.99 -7.34 -7.77
C ASP A 42 1.73 -6.00 -7.62
N GLY A 43 2.61 -5.68 -8.58
CA GLY A 43 3.47 -4.51 -8.55
C GLY A 43 2.72 -3.19 -8.28
N PRO A 44 3.43 -2.07 -8.18
CA PRO A 44 2.82 -0.81 -7.74
C PRO A 44 1.62 -0.44 -8.62
N THR A 45 0.46 -0.28 -7.98
CA THR A 45 -0.78 0.18 -8.61
C THR A 45 -0.79 1.70 -8.76
N LEU A 46 0.05 2.40 -7.99
CA LEU A 46 0.28 3.83 -8.13
C LEU A 46 1.58 4.12 -8.86
N ARG A 47 1.56 5.22 -9.61
CA ARG A 47 2.75 5.79 -10.24
C ARG A 47 3.03 7.16 -9.63
N PRO A 48 4.31 7.50 -9.40
CA PRO A 48 4.72 8.85 -9.06
C PRO A 48 4.14 9.91 -10.00
N ARG A 49 3.89 11.11 -9.47
CA ARG A 49 3.32 12.20 -10.25
C ARG A 49 4.38 12.73 -11.22
N ALA A 50 4.07 12.77 -12.51
CA ALA A 50 4.90 13.46 -13.48
C ALA A 50 4.89 14.98 -13.24
N VAL A 51 6.07 15.58 -13.24
CA VAL A 51 6.34 17.01 -13.00
C VAL A 51 7.36 17.56 -14.00
N GLY A 52 7.35 18.87 -14.21
CA GLY A 52 8.30 19.54 -15.11
C GLY A 52 8.45 21.03 -14.84
N ASP A 53 9.47 21.62 -15.45
CA ASP A 53 9.88 23.01 -15.18
C ASP A 53 8.84 24.05 -15.61
N SER A 54 7.96 23.70 -16.55
CA SER A 54 6.89 24.56 -17.03
C SER A 54 5.67 24.62 -16.09
N MET A 55 5.66 23.85 -15.00
CA MET A 55 4.54 23.85 -14.05
C MET A 55 4.43 25.18 -13.32
N SER A 56 3.20 25.71 -13.26
CA SER A 56 2.88 26.84 -12.40
C SER A 56 3.05 26.47 -10.93
N GLU A 57 3.14 27.48 -10.06
CA GLU A 57 3.26 27.25 -8.62
C GLU A 57 2.06 26.48 -8.05
N ALA A 58 0.84 26.78 -8.52
CA ALA A 58 -0.36 26.06 -8.12
C ALA A 58 -0.33 24.58 -8.55
N GLN A 59 0.14 24.29 -9.77
CA GLN A 59 0.28 22.91 -10.26
C GLN A 59 1.36 22.14 -9.48
N ALA A 60 2.48 22.80 -9.19
CA ALA A 60 3.55 22.21 -8.39
C ALA A 60 3.08 21.94 -6.95
N TYR A 61 2.31 22.85 -6.36
CA TYR A 61 1.71 22.67 -5.05
C TYR A 61 0.74 21.48 -5.02
N GLU A 62 -0.18 21.41 -5.97
CA GLU A 62 -1.12 20.29 -6.09
C GLU A 62 -0.39 18.95 -6.29
N ALA A 63 0.66 18.93 -7.11
CA ALA A 63 1.49 17.76 -7.32
C ALA A 63 2.19 17.32 -6.01
N ALA A 64 2.73 18.26 -5.24
CA ALA A 64 3.37 17.97 -3.96
C ALA A 64 2.36 17.47 -2.92
N ASP A 65 1.24 18.17 -2.73
CA ASP A 65 0.20 17.80 -1.76
C ASP A 65 -0.38 16.41 -2.08
N SER A 66 -0.77 16.17 -3.33
CA SER A 66 -1.30 14.87 -3.74
C SER A 66 -0.28 13.73 -3.58
N THR A 67 1.01 13.99 -3.84
CA THR A 67 2.09 13.01 -3.63
C THR A 67 2.27 12.68 -2.15
N VAL A 68 2.30 13.69 -1.26
CA VAL A 68 2.43 13.48 0.19
C VAL A 68 1.23 12.72 0.73
N ARG A 69 0.00 13.10 0.36
CA ARG A 69 -1.22 12.41 0.78
C ARG A 69 -1.26 10.97 0.28
N ALA A 70 -0.82 10.72 -0.96
CA ALA A 70 -0.70 9.37 -1.48
C ALA A 70 0.30 8.55 -0.66
N TRP A 71 1.50 9.08 -0.42
CA TRP A 71 2.53 8.38 0.36
C TRP A 71 2.01 8.02 1.76
N VAL A 72 1.39 8.97 2.47
CA VAL A 72 0.83 8.73 3.81
C VAL A 72 -0.28 7.67 3.79
N ARG A 73 -1.17 7.70 2.80
CA ARG A 73 -2.23 6.70 2.64
C ARG A 73 -1.66 5.31 2.43
N GLU A 74 -0.68 5.15 1.53
CA GLU A 74 -0.07 3.85 1.25
C GLU A 74 0.75 3.33 2.44
N ARG A 75 1.40 4.24 3.18
CA ARG A 75 2.07 3.92 4.46
C ARG A 75 1.07 3.35 5.47
N ASN A 76 -0.06 4.03 5.67
CA ASN A 76 -1.10 3.57 6.58
C ASN A 76 -1.75 2.25 6.13
N ALA A 77 -1.93 2.07 4.83
CA ALA A 77 -2.41 0.82 4.23
C ALA A 77 -1.38 -0.32 4.26
N ARG A 78 -0.13 -0.03 4.66
CA ARG A 78 1.02 -0.97 4.62
C ARG A 78 1.25 -1.56 3.23
N ASN A 79 0.92 -0.81 2.18
CA ASN A 79 1.11 -1.24 0.80
C ASN A 79 2.57 -0.98 0.39
N ARG A 80 3.41 -2.01 0.57
CA ARG A 80 4.86 -1.92 0.31
C ARG A 80 5.16 -1.49 -1.14
N ALA A 81 4.54 -2.12 -2.13
CA ALA A 81 4.85 -1.85 -3.53
C ALA A 81 4.58 -0.39 -3.92
N ASN A 82 3.42 0.15 -3.51
CA ASN A 82 3.10 1.55 -3.76
C ASN A 82 3.98 2.49 -2.95
N LEU A 83 4.26 2.17 -1.69
CA LEU A 83 5.11 3.02 -0.85
C LEU A 83 6.53 3.12 -1.43
N GLU A 84 7.11 2.00 -1.87
CA GLU A 84 8.42 1.97 -2.52
C GLU A 84 8.41 2.75 -3.84
N ALA A 85 7.36 2.66 -4.65
CA ALA A 85 7.24 3.43 -5.88
C ALA A 85 7.18 4.94 -5.64
N LEU A 86 6.51 5.37 -4.56
CA LEU A 86 6.38 6.79 -4.19
C LEU A 86 7.58 7.34 -3.40
N THR A 87 8.59 6.51 -3.12
CA THR A 87 9.73 6.87 -2.28
C THR A 87 11.01 6.95 -3.11
N CYS A 88 11.84 7.95 -2.85
CA CYS A 88 13.13 8.08 -3.52
C CYS A 88 14.03 6.87 -3.22
N PRO A 89 14.83 6.36 -4.18
CA PRO A 89 15.74 5.25 -3.95
C PRO A 89 16.84 5.60 -2.93
N ASP A 90 17.24 6.88 -2.91
CA ASP A 90 18.18 7.53 -2.00
C ASP A 90 17.48 8.16 -0.79
N ASN A 91 16.40 7.55 -0.30
CA ASN A 91 15.65 8.06 0.85
C ASN A 91 16.47 8.06 2.15
N GLU A 92 16.07 8.93 3.09
CA GLU A 92 16.75 9.11 4.37
C GLU A 92 15.78 9.18 5.57
N GLY A 93 16.32 8.92 6.76
CA GLY A 93 15.66 9.16 8.04
C GLY A 93 14.37 8.38 8.21
N THR A 94 13.30 9.08 8.62
CA THR A 94 11.98 8.47 8.89
C THR A 94 11.42 7.71 7.69
N VAL A 95 11.63 8.22 6.46
CA VAL A 95 11.13 7.56 5.25
C VAL A 95 11.79 6.18 5.08
N THR A 96 13.10 6.12 5.22
CA THR A 96 13.87 4.86 5.19
C THR A 96 13.41 3.88 6.27
N ALA A 97 13.18 4.38 7.49
CA ALA A 97 12.74 3.56 8.61
C ALA A 97 11.36 2.92 8.35
N GLU A 98 10.41 3.70 7.85
CA GLU A 98 9.05 3.26 7.54
C GLU A 98 9.01 2.23 6.40
N VAL A 99 9.75 2.47 5.31
CA VAL A 99 9.86 1.51 4.20
C VAL A 99 10.54 0.21 4.66
N ASN A 100 11.61 0.30 5.45
CA ASN A 100 12.29 -0.87 5.96
C ASN A 100 11.45 -1.67 6.96
N ALA A 101 10.66 -1.00 7.81
CA ALA A 101 9.73 -1.67 8.70
C ALA A 101 8.69 -2.47 7.91
N LEU A 102 8.17 -1.93 6.79
CA LEU A 102 7.30 -2.72 5.90
C LEU A 102 8.03 -3.91 5.27
N ARG A 103 9.28 -3.76 4.81
CA ARG A 103 10.08 -4.87 4.27
C ARG A 103 10.27 -6.00 5.28
N ARG A 104 10.53 -5.64 6.55
CA ARG A 104 10.73 -6.58 7.66
C ARG A 104 9.42 -7.03 8.31
N ARG A 105 8.26 -6.58 7.81
CA ARG A 105 6.92 -6.84 8.38
C ARG A 105 6.78 -6.38 9.84
N GLU A 106 7.56 -5.39 10.24
CA GLU A 106 7.50 -4.78 11.55
C GLU A 106 6.26 -3.88 11.71
N PRO A 107 5.80 -3.65 12.95
CA PRO A 107 4.77 -2.67 13.21
C PRO A 107 5.24 -1.28 12.78
N LEU A 108 4.36 -0.54 12.10
CA LEU A 108 4.56 0.89 11.91
C LEU A 108 4.02 1.64 13.13
N GLY A 109 4.48 2.88 13.33
CA GLY A 109 3.88 3.79 14.31
C GLY A 109 2.39 4.06 14.00
N LYS A 110 1.72 4.84 14.86
CA LYS A 110 0.30 5.20 14.70
C LYS A 110 -0.01 5.68 13.27
N PRO A 111 -1.22 5.41 12.74
CA PRO A 111 -1.65 5.98 11.47
C PRO A 111 -1.50 7.50 11.46
N MET A 112 -1.07 8.04 10.33
CA MET A 112 -0.87 9.47 10.14
C MET A 112 -2.04 10.04 9.34
N HIS A 113 -2.67 11.13 9.78
CA HIS A 113 -3.75 11.78 9.02
C HIS A 113 -3.37 13.23 8.71
N VAL A 114 -3.18 13.54 7.42
CA VAL A 114 -2.84 14.89 6.97
C VAL A 114 -4.07 15.79 7.08
N VAL A 115 -4.05 16.73 8.03
CA VAL A 115 -5.13 17.71 8.22
C VAL A 115 -4.94 18.92 7.32
N SER A 116 -3.71 19.36 7.11
CA SER A 116 -3.41 20.50 6.25
C SER A 116 -1.97 20.46 5.73
N THR A 117 -1.76 21.16 4.63
CA THR A 117 -0.43 21.42 4.06
C THR A 117 -0.20 22.93 4.03
N GLY A 118 1.07 23.32 4.22
CA GLY A 118 1.53 24.70 4.25
C GLY A 118 2.37 25.04 3.03
N ALA A 119 3.30 25.99 3.18
CA ALA A 119 4.10 26.51 2.07
C ALA A 119 4.86 25.41 1.31
N LEU A 120 4.89 25.55 -0.02
CA LEU A 120 5.74 24.79 -0.93
C LEU A 120 7.06 25.56 -1.11
N GLY A 121 8.18 24.91 -0.79
CA GLY A 121 9.50 25.35 -1.24
C GLY A 121 9.89 24.59 -2.50
N ARG A 122 10.40 25.29 -3.53
CA ARG A 122 10.91 24.65 -4.74
C ARG A 122 12.31 25.17 -5.05
N HIS A 123 13.28 24.27 -5.06
CA HIS A 123 14.65 24.57 -5.46
C HIS A 123 15.15 23.47 -6.39
N GLU A 124 15.19 23.77 -7.70
CA GLU A 124 15.56 22.81 -8.74
C GLU A 124 14.74 21.50 -8.64
N SER A 125 15.42 20.37 -8.46
CA SER A 125 14.84 19.04 -8.30
C SER A 125 14.41 18.70 -6.87
N LEU A 126 14.61 19.61 -5.91
CA LEU A 126 14.28 19.40 -4.50
C LEU A 126 13.12 20.31 -4.07
N TRP A 127 12.02 19.69 -3.68
CA TRP A 127 10.82 20.40 -3.25
C TRP A 127 10.55 20.11 -1.78
N THR A 128 9.92 21.03 -1.07
CA THR A 128 9.55 20.87 0.33
C THR A 128 8.10 21.24 0.54
N LEU A 129 7.38 20.48 1.36
CA LEU A 129 5.99 20.76 1.71
C LEU A 129 5.79 20.59 3.21
N SER A 130 5.48 21.68 3.89
CA SER A 130 5.07 21.64 5.29
C SER A 130 3.74 20.90 5.41
N THR A 131 3.65 19.94 6.32
CA THR A 131 2.48 19.07 6.48
C THR A 131 2.15 18.96 7.96
N HIS A 132 0.87 19.14 8.28
CA HIS A 132 0.35 19.06 9.64
C HIS A 132 -0.51 17.81 9.76
N PHE A 133 -0.33 17.09 10.86
CA PHE A 133 -1.10 15.90 11.20
C PHE A 133 -2.12 16.19 12.30
N ASP A 134 -3.09 15.30 12.47
CA ASP A 134 -4.16 15.37 13.47
C ASP A 134 -3.70 15.23 14.93
N ASN A 135 -2.45 14.80 15.14
CA ASN A 135 -1.82 14.63 16.45
C ASN A 135 -0.95 15.82 16.87
N ASP A 136 -1.23 17.01 16.31
CA ASP A 136 -0.48 18.26 16.52
C ASP A 136 1.01 18.20 16.11
N VAL A 137 1.39 17.18 15.32
CA VAL A 137 2.75 17.08 14.78
C VAL A 137 2.80 17.76 13.40
N SER A 138 3.77 18.66 13.25
CA SER A 138 4.11 19.28 11.97
C SER A 138 5.47 18.80 11.49
N VAL A 139 5.54 18.40 10.22
CA VAL A 139 6.78 17.98 9.57
C VAL A 139 6.94 18.68 8.24
N GLN A 140 8.16 18.67 7.72
CA GLN A 140 8.42 19.05 6.34
C GLN A 140 8.73 17.80 5.53
N PHE A 141 7.86 17.49 4.57
CA PHE A 141 8.18 16.50 3.54
C PHE A 141 9.17 17.11 2.57
N VAL A 142 10.19 16.34 2.22
CA VAL A 142 11.15 16.70 1.19
C VAL A 142 11.00 15.72 0.06
N LEU A 143 10.71 16.29 -1.10
CA LEU A 143 10.36 15.60 -2.32
C LEU A 143 11.49 15.78 -3.34
N GLY A 144 11.81 14.73 -4.07
CA GLY A 144 12.78 14.76 -5.14
C GLY A 144 12.12 14.55 -6.50
N VAL A 145 12.49 15.36 -7.48
CA VAL A 145 12.20 15.10 -8.89
C VAL A 145 13.24 14.11 -9.42
N ARG A 146 12.79 12.94 -9.88
CA ARG A 146 13.63 11.88 -10.44
C ARG A 146 13.03 11.45 -11.75
N ARG A 147 13.76 11.62 -12.85
CA ARG A 147 13.27 11.30 -14.22
C ARG A 147 11.93 11.96 -14.55
N GLY A 148 11.71 13.19 -14.06
CA GLY A 148 10.45 13.92 -14.26
C GLY A 148 9.31 13.45 -13.35
N GLU A 149 9.58 12.64 -12.33
CA GLU A 149 8.58 12.16 -11.37
C GLU A 149 8.87 12.65 -9.97
N LEU A 150 7.83 13.04 -9.24
CA LEU A 150 7.93 13.51 -7.86
C LEU A 150 7.79 12.35 -6.87
N GLN A 151 8.78 12.19 -5.98
CA GLN A 151 8.85 11.12 -4.99
C GLN A 151 9.23 11.69 -3.61
N VAL A 152 8.85 11.01 -2.52
CA VAL A 152 9.20 11.39 -1.14
C VAL A 152 10.59 10.87 -0.80
N CYS A 153 11.52 11.76 -0.44
CA CYS A 153 12.89 11.37 -0.11
C CYS A 153 13.16 11.35 1.39
N ARG A 154 12.70 12.36 2.13
CA ARG A 154 12.88 12.44 3.59
C ARG A 154 11.72 13.19 4.25
N ILE A 155 11.56 12.96 5.55
CA ILE A 155 10.69 13.75 6.42
C ILE A 155 11.62 14.45 7.43
N ALA A 156 11.59 15.77 7.44
CA ALA A 156 12.36 16.61 8.33
C ALA A 156 11.45 17.28 9.37
N SER A 157 12.04 17.78 10.46
CA SER A 157 11.32 18.68 11.37
C SER A 157 10.83 19.90 10.61
N ALA A 158 9.59 20.32 10.87
CA ALA A 158 9.10 21.59 10.32
C ALA A 158 9.97 22.74 10.83
N PRO A 159 10.29 23.75 9.99
CA PRO A 159 10.97 24.95 10.45
C PRO A 159 10.17 25.59 11.59
N VAL A 160 10.85 25.90 12.70
CA VAL A 160 10.26 26.69 13.79
C VAL A 160 10.29 28.16 13.33
N PRO A 161 9.16 28.88 13.31
CA PRO A 161 9.13 30.30 12.96
C PRO A 161 9.89 31.18 13.95
#